data_AF-A0A958IW58-F1
#
_entry.id   AF-A0A958IW58-F1
#
_cell.length_a   1.000
_cell.length_b   1.000
_cell.length_c   1.000
_cell.angle_alpha   90.00
_cell.angle_beta   90.00
_cell.angle_gamma   90.00
#
_symmetry.space_group_name_H-M   'P 1'
#
loop_
_entity.id
_entity.type
_entity.pdbx_description
1 polymer ?
#
loop_
_entity_poly.entity_id
_entity_poly.type
_entity_poly.pdbx_seq_one_letter_code
_entity_poly.pdbx_strand_id
1 'polypeptide(L)'
;MRPKSWVMFILLAICLINSAALAQDPARFPKPEFESGYQQPPTQTPPPRSTGREWMDVFVLAVALGLTSYFALKKRSRRAIWAMAVFSVIYFGFIREGCVCAVGSLQNVSAALFLSDYVIPLTVLAFFVIPLIFTLFFGRTFCAAVCPLGAVQDLVMVKPVPVAGWLQEVLGLFRYVYLGFAVLFAATGSAFLICRYDPFVSIFRMGNDFGMMLYSIGFVALSIFVARPYCRFLCPYGVLLGWMSQLSKKHLTITPDSCHVCRLCETSCPMGAIDKPT
;
A
#
# COMPACT_ATOMS: atom_id res chain seq x y z
N MET A 1 19.24 18.56 23.98
CA MET A 1 17.77 18.46 24.02
C MET A 1 17.28 18.02 22.64
N ARG A 2 16.91 16.75 22.47
CA ARG A 2 16.48 16.21 21.17
C ARG A 2 15.09 16.79 20.85
N PRO A 3 14.87 17.51 19.74
CA PRO A 3 13.53 17.92 19.36
C PRO A 3 12.65 16.68 19.22
N LYS A 4 11.49 16.68 19.87
CA LYS A 4 10.51 15.58 19.79
C LYS A 4 10.16 15.39 18.32
N SER A 5 10.45 14.21 17.78
CA SER A 5 10.26 13.84 16.36
C SER A 5 8.86 14.17 15.81
N TRP A 6 7.85 14.20 16.67
CA TRP A 6 6.48 14.60 16.32
C TRP A 6 6.33 16.06 15.85
N VAL A 7 7.16 16.99 16.35
CA VAL A 7 7.16 18.39 15.89
C VAL A 7 7.67 18.49 14.45
N MET A 8 8.63 17.65 14.07
CA MET A 8 9.13 17.59 12.69
C MET A 8 8.08 17.03 11.73
N PHE A 9 7.27 16.06 12.15
CA PHE A 9 6.14 15.54 11.35
C PHE A 9 5.00 16.55 11.20
N ILE A 10 4.70 17.32 12.25
CA ILE A 10 3.69 18.39 12.18
C ILE A 10 4.19 19.53 11.28
N LEU A 11 5.47 19.92 11.38
CA LEU A 11 6.05 20.93 10.51
C LEU A 11 6.15 20.46 9.05
N LEU A 12 6.46 19.19 8.79
CA LEU A 12 6.38 18.60 7.45
C LEU A 12 4.95 18.58 6.92
N ALA A 13 3.97 18.24 7.75
CA ALA A 13 2.56 18.27 7.37
C ALA A 13 2.09 19.70 7.05
N ILE A 14 2.50 20.71 7.83
CA ILE A 14 2.18 22.12 7.61
C ILE A 14 2.89 22.67 6.36
N CYS A 15 4.13 22.25 6.08
CA CYS A 15 4.82 22.59 4.84
C CYS A 15 4.11 21.99 3.61
N LEU A 16 3.68 20.73 3.70
CA LEU A 16 2.99 20.03 2.61
C LEU A 16 1.60 20.60 2.30
N ILE A 17 0.91 21.19 3.29
CA ILE A 17 -0.40 21.83 3.09
C ILE A 17 -0.27 23.13 2.30
N ASN A 18 0.82 23.90 2.46
CA ASN A 18 1.01 25.18 1.76
C ASN A 18 1.31 25.00 0.25
N SER A 19 1.81 23.85 -0.17
CA SER A 19 2.10 23.55 -1.59
C SER A 19 0.89 23.04 -2.37
N ALA A 20 -0.26 22.81 -1.72
CA ALA A 20 -1.43 22.16 -2.32
C ALA A 20 -2.32 23.09 -3.16
N ALA A 21 -2.01 24.39 -3.20
CA ALA A 21 -2.80 25.39 -3.91
C ALA A 21 -2.17 25.74 -5.28
N LEU A 22 -2.33 24.86 -6.28
CA LEU A 22 -2.59 25.15 -7.70
C LEU A 22 -2.52 23.82 -8.48
N ALA A 23 -3.68 23.19 -8.72
CA ALA A 23 -3.74 22.01 -9.57
C ALA A 23 -3.64 22.44 -11.04
N GLN A 24 -2.46 22.28 -11.65
CA GLN A 24 -2.31 22.22 -13.10
C GLN A 24 -1.52 20.97 -13.49
N ASP A 25 -2.15 20.23 -14.41
CA ASP A 25 -1.80 18.97 -15.04
C ASP A 25 -0.34 18.91 -15.55
N PRO A 26 0.47 17.88 -15.22
CA PRO A 26 1.83 17.78 -15.72
C PRO A 26 1.93 16.68 -16.78
N ALA A 27 1.62 17.01 -18.03
CA ALA A 27 2.37 16.42 -19.15
C ALA A 27 3.80 17.02 -19.12
N ARG A 28 4.60 16.54 -18.15
CA ARG A 28 5.87 17.16 -17.75
C ARG A 28 7.04 16.90 -18.70
N PHE A 29 6.94 15.86 -19.51
CA PHE A 29 7.93 15.62 -20.56
C PHE A 29 7.43 16.27 -21.85
N PRO A 30 8.19 17.22 -22.43
CA PRO A 30 7.90 17.67 -23.79
C PRO A 30 7.89 16.42 -24.68
N LYS A 31 6.83 16.25 -25.47
CA LYS A 31 6.72 15.10 -26.36
C LYS A 31 7.92 15.13 -27.30
N PRO A 32 8.68 14.02 -27.45
CA PRO A 32 9.72 13.98 -28.46
C PRO A 32 9.08 14.19 -29.84
N GLU A 33 9.50 15.23 -30.53
CA GLU A 33 9.10 15.48 -31.91
C GLU A 33 9.86 14.50 -32.80
N PHE A 34 9.14 13.57 -33.42
CA PHE A 34 9.72 12.63 -34.37
C PHE A 34 9.70 13.26 -35.76
N GLU A 35 10.85 13.36 -36.43
CA GLU A 35 10.94 13.85 -37.82
C GLU A 35 10.18 12.95 -38.82
N SER A 36 9.82 11.73 -38.43
CA SER A 36 9.28 10.68 -39.31
C SER A 36 7.75 10.65 -39.47
N GLY A 37 7.02 11.70 -39.09
CA GLY A 37 5.56 11.72 -39.23
C GLY A 37 4.82 10.65 -38.39
N TYR A 38 5.50 10.09 -37.39
CA TYR A 38 4.95 9.09 -36.49
C TYR A 38 3.81 9.70 -35.65
N GLN A 39 2.57 9.25 -35.89
CA GLN A 39 1.44 9.58 -35.03
C GLN A 39 1.46 8.67 -33.80
N GLN A 40 1.67 9.28 -32.63
CA GLN A 40 1.63 8.55 -31.38
C GLN A 40 0.24 7.91 -31.19
N PRO A 41 0.17 6.64 -30.75
CA PRO A 41 -1.11 6.05 -30.39
C PRO A 41 -1.74 6.88 -29.26
N PRO A 42 -3.07 7.07 -29.28
CA PRO A 42 -3.75 7.81 -28.23
C PRO A 42 -3.44 7.14 -26.90
N THR A 43 -2.76 7.88 -26.02
CA THR A 43 -2.53 7.43 -24.65
C THR A 43 -3.89 7.27 -23.99
N GLN A 44 -4.24 6.04 -23.64
CA GLN A 44 -5.43 5.76 -22.83
C GLN A 44 -5.17 6.24 -21.39
N THR A 45 -5.27 7.54 -21.17
CA THR A 45 -5.37 8.09 -19.84
C THR A 45 -6.84 8.01 -19.42
N PRO A 46 -7.17 7.29 -18.33
CA PRO A 46 -8.54 7.29 -17.84
C PRO A 46 -8.94 8.74 -17.51
N PRO A 47 -10.18 9.15 -17.84
CA PRO A 47 -10.61 10.52 -17.60
C PRO A 47 -10.47 10.88 -16.11
N PRO A 48 -10.03 12.10 -15.77
CA PRO A 48 -9.93 12.53 -14.37
C PRO A 48 -11.28 12.35 -13.69
N ARG A 49 -11.30 11.61 -12.58
CA ARG A 49 -12.53 11.39 -11.82
C ARG A 49 -13.05 12.74 -11.33
N SER A 50 -14.35 12.98 -11.45
CA SER A 50 -15.00 14.17 -10.88
C SER A 50 -14.59 14.34 -9.42
N THR A 51 -14.21 15.55 -8.99
CA THR A 51 -13.67 15.86 -7.66
C THR A 51 -14.50 15.26 -6.50
N GLY A 52 -15.83 15.21 -6.63
CA GLY A 52 -16.71 14.59 -5.63
C GLY A 52 -16.51 13.08 -5.45
N ARG A 53 -16.18 12.34 -6.51
CA ARG A 53 -15.89 10.90 -6.42
C ARG A 53 -14.57 10.63 -5.69
N GLU A 54 -13.55 11.48 -5.89
CA GLU A 54 -12.27 11.30 -5.19
C GLU A 54 -12.40 11.45 -3.67
N TRP A 55 -13.18 12.44 -3.21
CA TRP A 55 -13.46 12.61 -1.78
C TRP A 55 -14.31 11.49 -1.21
N MET A 56 -15.27 10.97 -2.00
CA MET A 56 -16.01 9.77 -1.63
C MET A 56 -15.06 8.57 -1.43
N ASP A 57 -14.06 8.41 -2.27
CA ASP A 57 -13.08 7.33 -2.14
C ASP A 57 -12.21 7.46 -0.88
N VAL A 58 -11.82 8.70 -0.52
CA VAL A 58 -11.13 8.99 0.75
C VAL A 58 -12.04 8.68 1.94
N PHE A 59 -13.33 9.04 1.87
CA PHE A 59 -14.30 8.72 2.90
C PHE A 59 -14.49 7.20 3.07
N VAL A 60 -14.66 6.47 1.97
CA VAL A 60 -14.77 5.01 1.98
C VAL A 60 -13.50 4.37 2.56
N LEU A 61 -12.32 4.90 2.26
CA LEU A 61 -11.06 4.45 2.86
C LEU A 61 -11.05 4.63 4.39
N ALA A 62 -11.43 5.81 4.88
CA ALA A 62 -11.47 6.09 6.32
C ALA A 62 -12.48 5.19 7.05
N VAL A 63 -13.67 4.99 6.47
CA VAL A 63 -14.70 4.10 7.01
C VAL A 63 -14.22 2.65 7.01
N ALA A 64 -13.63 2.17 5.90
CA ALA A 64 -13.12 0.81 5.79
C ALA A 64 -12.00 0.54 6.81
N LEU A 65 -11.12 1.51 7.07
CA LEU A 65 -10.10 1.45 8.11
C LEU A 65 -10.72 1.39 9.51
N GLY A 66 -11.71 2.23 9.81
CA GLY A 66 -12.41 2.22 11.09
C GLY A 66 -13.10 0.88 11.37
N LEU A 67 -13.85 0.37 10.40
CA LEU A 67 -14.54 -0.91 10.48
C LEU A 67 -13.55 -2.08 10.62
N THR A 68 -12.48 -2.08 9.82
CA THR A 68 -11.44 -3.11 9.89
C THR A 68 -10.76 -3.10 11.25
N SER A 69 -10.39 -1.93 11.78
CA SER A 69 -9.81 -1.82 13.12
C SER A 69 -10.78 -2.31 14.20
N TYR A 70 -12.08 -2.00 14.10
CA TYR A 70 -13.10 -2.51 15.02
C TYR A 70 -13.25 -4.04 14.94
N PHE A 71 -13.32 -4.59 13.73
CA PHE A 71 -13.46 -6.04 13.51
C PHE A 71 -12.20 -6.81 13.90
N ALA A 72 -11.02 -6.23 13.71
CA ALA A 72 -9.75 -6.86 14.05
C ALA A 72 -9.50 -6.83 15.56
N LEU A 73 -9.67 -5.68 16.21
CA LEU A 73 -9.25 -5.50 17.60
C LEU A 73 -10.35 -5.82 18.62
N LYS A 74 -11.61 -5.44 18.34
CA LYS A 74 -12.73 -5.58 19.30
C LYS A 74 -13.60 -6.80 19.02
N LYS A 75 -14.16 -6.94 17.81
CA LYS A 75 -15.02 -8.08 17.46
C LYS A 75 -14.25 -9.38 17.23
N ARG A 76 -12.96 -9.29 16.85
CA ARG A 76 -12.05 -10.41 16.53
C ARG A 76 -12.67 -11.47 15.63
N SER A 77 -13.40 -11.05 14.59
CA SER A 77 -14.14 -11.96 13.71
C SER A 77 -13.42 -12.16 12.38
N ARG A 78 -12.95 -13.39 12.12
CA ARG A 78 -12.31 -13.75 10.84
C ARG A 78 -13.23 -13.54 9.64
N ARG A 79 -14.53 -13.86 9.79
CA ARG A 79 -15.53 -13.69 8.71
C ARG A 79 -15.70 -12.21 8.34
N ALA A 80 -15.69 -11.31 9.33
CA ALA A 80 -15.80 -9.88 9.08
C ALA A 80 -14.55 -9.32 8.39
N ILE A 81 -13.36 -9.75 8.80
CA ILE A 81 -12.10 -9.36 8.13
C ILE A 81 -12.06 -9.87 6.68
N TRP A 82 -12.48 -11.11 6.46
CA TRP A 82 -12.57 -11.68 5.11
C TRP A 82 -13.58 -10.92 4.24
N ALA A 83 -14.75 -10.56 4.78
CA ALA A 83 -15.72 -9.74 4.07
C ALA A 83 -15.17 -8.34 3.72
N MET A 84 -14.43 -7.70 4.64
CA MET A 84 -13.75 -6.43 4.37
C MET A 84 -12.66 -6.56 3.30
N ALA A 85 -11.93 -7.68 3.28
CA ALA A 85 -10.94 -7.97 2.25
C ALA A 85 -11.60 -8.09 0.87
N VAL A 86 -12.68 -8.85 0.74
CA VAL A 86 -13.45 -8.98 -0.50
C VAL A 86 -13.99 -7.62 -0.96
N PHE A 87 -14.61 -6.86 -0.04
CA PHE A 87 -15.08 -5.50 -0.33
C PHE A 87 -13.94 -4.61 -0.87
N SER A 88 -12.77 -4.65 -0.25
CA SER A 88 -11.64 -3.80 -0.64
C SER A 88 -11.07 -4.19 -2.00
N VAL A 89 -11.04 -5.48 -2.34
CA VAL A 89 -10.65 -5.95 -3.69
C VAL A 89 -11.64 -5.47 -4.74
N ILE A 90 -12.94 -5.56 -4.47
CA ILE A 90 -13.97 -5.09 -5.41
C ILE A 90 -13.90 -3.56 -5.56
N TYR A 91 -13.89 -2.82 -4.45
CA TYR A 91 -13.97 -1.36 -4.47
C TYR A 91 -12.64 -0.69 -4.86
N PHE A 92 -11.57 -0.94 -4.10
CA PHE A 92 -10.26 -0.29 -4.35
C PHE A 92 -9.46 -0.97 -5.47
N GLY A 93 -9.72 -2.26 -5.73
CA GLY A 93 -9.13 -2.97 -6.86
C GLY A 93 -9.88 -2.69 -8.15
N PHE A 94 -11.04 -3.33 -8.37
CA PHE A 94 -11.73 -3.30 -9.66
C PHE A 94 -12.46 -1.98 -9.96
N ILE A 95 -13.27 -1.44 -9.03
CA ILE A 95 -14.03 -0.19 -9.28
C ILE A 95 -13.09 1.02 -9.41
N ARG A 96 -12.01 1.05 -8.62
CA ARG A 96 -10.98 2.10 -8.66
C ARG A 96 -9.83 1.80 -9.61
N GLU A 97 -9.83 0.66 -10.31
CA GLU A 97 -8.74 0.23 -11.18
C GLU A 97 -7.34 0.21 -10.49
N GLY A 98 -7.32 0.08 -9.16
CA GLY A 98 -6.10 0.14 -8.36
C GLY A 98 -5.47 1.53 -8.20
N CYS A 99 -6.09 2.61 -8.73
CA CYS A 99 -5.53 3.96 -8.74
C CYS A 99 -6.51 5.01 -8.19
N VAL A 100 -6.09 5.99 -7.39
CA VAL A 100 -4.79 6.14 -6.70
C VAL A 100 -4.76 5.23 -5.47
N CYS A 101 -3.66 4.51 -5.28
CA CYS A 101 -3.43 3.64 -4.11
C CYS A 101 -2.41 4.25 -3.14
N ALA A 102 -2.50 3.86 -1.86
CA ALA A 102 -1.58 4.31 -0.82
C ALA A 102 -0.11 3.96 -1.13
N VAL A 103 0.13 2.82 -1.81
CA VAL A 103 1.49 2.39 -2.15
C VAL A 103 2.14 3.30 -3.20
N GLY A 104 1.44 3.60 -4.29
CA GLY A 104 1.92 4.52 -5.33
C GLY A 104 1.96 5.98 -4.88
N SER A 105 1.07 6.37 -3.96
CA SER A 105 1.05 7.73 -3.39
C SER A 105 2.36 8.13 -2.70
N LEU A 106 3.17 7.15 -2.24
CA LEU A 106 4.50 7.39 -1.70
C LEU A 106 5.40 8.17 -2.68
N GLN A 107 5.41 7.80 -3.95
CA GLN A 107 6.25 8.48 -4.93
C GLN A 107 5.70 9.84 -5.32
N ASN A 108 4.37 10.01 -5.34
CA ASN A 108 3.77 11.34 -5.51
C ASN A 108 4.24 12.26 -4.39
N VAL A 109 4.16 11.81 -3.12
CA VAL A 109 4.65 12.56 -1.94
C VAL A 109 6.15 12.85 -2.03
N SER A 110 6.97 11.87 -2.42
CA SER A 110 8.40 12.12 -2.65
C SER A 110 8.63 13.17 -3.74
N ALA A 111 7.89 13.12 -4.86
CA ALA A 111 8.01 14.09 -5.92
C ALA A 111 7.70 15.53 -5.44
N ALA A 112 6.61 15.77 -4.69
CA ALA A 112 6.35 17.13 -4.18
C ALA A 112 7.34 17.61 -3.11
N LEU A 113 7.99 16.70 -2.39
CA LEU A 113 8.98 17.08 -1.39
C LEU A 113 10.29 17.56 -2.02
N PHE A 114 10.65 17.03 -3.19
CA PHE A 114 11.94 17.32 -3.84
C PHE A 114 11.83 18.19 -5.10
N LEU A 115 10.66 18.23 -5.74
CA LEU A 115 10.41 19.02 -6.95
C LEU A 115 9.46 20.18 -6.61
N SER A 116 9.96 21.40 -6.70
CA SER A 116 9.23 22.64 -6.32
C SER A 116 8.01 22.94 -7.21
N ASP A 117 7.95 22.34 -8.38
CA ASP A 117 6.94 22.52 -9.42
C ASP A 117 5.99 21.31 -9.55
N TYR A 118 6.06 20.36 -8.62
CA TYR A 118 5.15 19.22 -8.56
C TYR A 118 4.06 19.45 -7.50
N VAL A 119 2.81 19.59 -7.94
CA VAL A 119 1.66 19.79 -7.05
C VAL A 119 0.89 18.49 -6.84
N ILE A 120 0.65 18.13 -5.58
CA ILE A 120 -0.10 16.92 -5.21
C ILE A 120 -1.56 17.27 -4.91
N PRO A 121 -2.53 16.53 -5.49
CA PRO A 121 -3.93 16.63 -5.07
C PRO A 121 -4.11 16.22 -3.60
N LEU A 122 -4.89 16.97 -2.84
CA LEU A 122 -5.12 16.70 -1.41
C LEU A 122 -5.68 15.29 -1.16
N THR A 123 -6.46 14.76 -2.10
CA THR A 123 -7.02 13.40 -2.06
C THR A 123 -5.91 12.34 -2.11
N VAL A 124 -4.88 12.52 -2.96
CA VAL A 124 -3.71 11.63 -3.04
C VAL A 124 -2.92 11.66 -1.73
N LEU A 125 -2.71 12.85 -1.16
CA LEU A 125 -2.06 13.00 0.14
C LEU A 125 -2.87 12.30 1.25
N ALA A 126 -4.20 12.42 1.22
CA ALA A 126 -5.07 11.74 2.18
C ALA A 126 -4.95 10.20 2.08
N PHE A 127 -4.90 9.64 0.86
CA PHE A 127 -4.65 8.21 0.63
C PHE A 127 -3.28 7.74 1.18
N PHE A 128 -2.27 8.61 1.19
CA PHE A 128 -0.97 8.33 1.80
C PHE A 128 -1.00 8.39 3.33
N VAL A 129 -1.57 9.47 3.88
CA VAL A 129 -1.46 9.83 5.30
C VAL A 129 -2.45 9.08 6.18
N ILE A 130 -3.71 8.91 5.75
CA ILE A 130 -4.75 8.29 6.57
C ILE A 130 -4.35 6.89 7.04
N PRO A 131 -3.86 5.97 6.19
CA PRO A 131 -3.48 4.65 6.67
C PRO A 131 -2.25 4.67 7.58
N LEU A 132 -1.33 5.63 7.44
CA LEU A 132 -0.20 5.80 8.37
C LEU A 132 -0.68 6.23 9.76
N ILE A 133 -1.59 7.20 9.83
CA ILE A 133 -2.21 7.65 11.08
C ILE A 133 -2.97 6.48 11.73
N PHE A 134 -3.81 5.76 10.98
CA PHE A 134 -4.51 4.60 11.52
C PHE A 134 -3.56 3.53 12.04
N THR A 135 -2.44 3.32 11.33
CA THR A 135 -1.44 2.33 11.75
C THR A 135 -0.72 2.72 13.02
N LEU A 136 -0.49 4.02 13.23
CA LEU A 136 0.06 4.55 14.47
C LEU A 136 -0.85 4.30 15.69
N PHE A 137 -2.17 4.20 15.51
CA PHE A 137 -3.09 4.01 16.64
C PHE A 137 -3.58 2.56 16.82
N PHE A 138 -3.73 1.82 15.73
CA PHE A 138 -4.39 0.50 15.71
C PHE A 138 -3.51 -0.62 15.16
N GLY A 139 -2.25 -0.34 14.84
CA GLY A 139 -1.34 -1.29 14.19
C GLY A 139 -1.68 -1.51 12.71
N ARG A 140 -1.11 -2.53 12.08
CA ARG A 140 -1.16 -2.75 10.61
C ARG A 140 -2.52 -3.23 10.06
N THR A 141 -3.63 -2.60 10.47
CA THR A 141 -5.00 -2.95 10.04
C THR A 141 -5.27 -2.62 8.57
N PHE A 142 -4.59 -1.61 8.01
CA PHE A 142 -4.67 -1.29 6.58
C PHE A 142 -4.30 -2.50 5.72
N CYS A 143 -3.12 -3.08 5.96
CA CYS A 143 -2.68 -4.26 5.22
C CYS A 143 -3.53 -5.50 5.54
N ALA A 144 -4.22 -5.55 6.69
CA ALA A 144 -5.00 -6.72 7.09
C ALA A 144 -6.20 -6.97 6.17
N ALA A 145 -6.95 -5.92 5.79
CA ALA A 145 -8.13 -6.08 4.91
C ALA A 145 -8.43 -4.90 3.97
N VAL A 146 -7.88 -3.71 4.19
CA VAL A 146 -8.23 -2.50 3.39
C VAL A 146 -7.38 -2.38 2.12
N CYS A 147 -6.11 -2.77 2.20
CA CYS A 147 -5.21 -2.74 1.04
C CYS A 147 -5.62 -3.84 0.03
N PRO A 148 -6.04 -3.48 -1.21
CA PRO A 148 -6.47 -4.48 -2.19
C PRO A 148 -5.35 -5.45 -2.56
N LEU A 149 -4.08 -4.99 -2.64
CA LEU A 149 -2.94 -5.85 -2.93
C LEU A 149 -2.76 -6.92 -1.85
N GLY A 150 -2.86 -6.53 -0.57
CA GLY A 150 -2.76 -7.46 0.55
C GLY A 150 -3.97 -8.40 0.64
N ALA A 151 -5.17 -7.87 0.38
CA ALA A 151 -6.41 -8.61 0.39
C ALA A 151 -6.44 -9.71 -0.69
N VAL A 152 -6.02 -9.42 -1.93
CA VAL A 152 -5.91 -10.44 -2.98
C VAL A 152 -5.02 -11.60 -2.53
N GLN A 153 -3.83 -11.29 -1.99
CA GLN A 153 -2.89 -12.31 -1.52
C GLN A 153 -3.47 -13.18 -0.41
N ASP A 154 -4.23 -12.61 0.52
CA ASP A 154 -4.89 -13.36 1.60
C ASP A 154 -6.07 -14.19 1.12
N LEU A 155 -6.77 -13.75 0.08
CA LEU A 155 -7.93 -14.46 -0.48
C LEU A 155 -7.52 -15.70 -1.31
N VAL A 156 -6.36 -15.64 -1.99
CA VAL A 156 -5.84 -16.77 -2.81
C VAL A 156 -4.99 -17.76 -2.02
N MET A 157 -4.64 -17.43 -0.78
CA MET A 157 -3.79 -18.24 0.07
C MET A 157 -4.52 -19.50 0.52
N VAL A 158 -4.02 -20.68 0.13
CA VAL A 158 -4.61 -21.98 0.47
C VAL A 158 -3.77 -22.72 1.51
N LYS A 159 -2.54 -23.07 1.16
CA LYS A 159 -1.64 -23.84 2.03
C LYS A 159 -0.26 -23.17 2.07
N PRO A 160 -0.10 -22.17 2.95
CA PRO A 160 1.15 -21.43 3.08
C PRO A 160 2.27 -22.35 3.56
N VAL A 161 3.40 -22.35 2.86
CA VAL A 161 4.63 -23.01 3.24
C VAL A 161 5.46 -22.04 4.08
N PRO A 162 5.96 -22.46 5.26
CA PRO A 162 6.83 -21.62 6.05
C PRO A 162 8.15 -21.40 5.32
N VAL A 163 8.53 -20.14 5.16
CA VAL A 163 9.81 -19.75 4.53
C VAL A 163 10.92 -19.82 5.59
N ALA A 164 12.11 -20.30 5.24
CA ALA A 164 13.25 -20.35 6.18
C ALA A 164 13.65 -18.95 6.68
N GLY A 165 14.01 -18.81 7.97
CA GLY A 165 14.28 -17.51 8.60
C GLY A 165 15.33 -16.66 7.88
N TRP A 166 16.47 -17.26 7.50
CA TRP A 166 17.53 -16.57 6.75
C TRP A 166 17.03 -15.98 5.42
N LEU A 167 16.18 -16.72 4.70
CA LEU A 167 15.64 -16.28 3.43
C LEU A 167 14.63 -15.14 3.63
N GLN A 168 13.87 -15.19 4.73
CA GLN A 168 12.93 -14.12 5.08
C GLN A 168 13.64 -12.79 5.38
N GLU A 169 14.80 -12.84 6.04
CA GLU A 169 15.60 -11.66 6.36
C GLU A 169 16.22 -11.05 5.09
N VAL A 170 16.85 -11.88 4.25
CA VAL A 170 17.47 -11.44 3.00
C VAL A 170 16.44 -10.87 2.04
N LEU A 171 15.33 -11.59 1.79
CA LEU A 171 14.26 -11.08 0.92
C LEU A 171 13.56 -9.87 1.56
N GLY A 172 13.54 -9.78 2.89
CA GLY A 172 12.99 -8.65 3.64
C GLY A 172 13.82 -7.37 3.51
N LEU A 173 15.06 -7.44 3.01
CA LEU A 173 15.87 -6.27 2.69
C LEU A 173 15.42 -5.61 1.38
N PHE A 174 14.89 -6.38 0.42
CA PHE A 174 14.51 -5.88 -0.89
C PHE A 174 13.49 -4.74 -0.82
N ARG A 175 12.50 -4.78 0.08
CA ARG A 175 11.54 -3.68 0.27
C ARG A 175 12.20 -2.36 0.67
N TYR A 176 13.33 -2.39 1.40
CA TYR A 176 14.07 -1.17 1.78
C TYR A 176 14.87 -0.64 0.60
N VAL A 177 15.52 -1.53 -0.15
CA VAL A 177 16.22 -1.19 -1.40
C VAL A 177 15.22 -0.60 -2.41
N TYR A 178 14.06 -1.23 -2.57
CA TYR A 178 13.00 -0.77 -3.46
C TYR A 178 12.39 0.55 -3.01
N LEU A 179 12.21 0.77 -1.69
CA LEU A 179 11.83 2.09 -1.15
C LEU A 179 12.88 3.16 -1.50
N GLY A 180 14.17 2.87 -1.29
CA GLY A 180 15.26 3.79 -1.61
C GLY A 180 15.27 4.18 -3.09
N PHE A 181 15.17 3.20 -3.99
CA PHE A 181 15.05 3.47 -5.42
C PHE A 181 13.76 4.23 -5.75
N ALA A 182 12.60 3.84 -5.20
CA ALA A 182 11.34 4.53 -5.47
C ALA A 182 11.40 6.01 -5.10
N VAL A 183 12.02 6.36 -3.96
CA VAL A 183 12.24 7.75 -3.54
C VAL A 183 13.25 8.45 -4.45
N LEU A 184 14.38 7.81 -4.76
CA LEU A 184 15.41 8.40 -5.62
C LEU A 184 14.89 8.74 -7.03
N PHE A 185 14.18 7.81 -7.67
CA PHE A 185 13.62 8.03 -9.01
C PHE A 185 12.49 9.08 -8.99
N ALA A 186 11.69 9.13 -7.92
CA ALA A 186 10.67 10.17 -7.76
C ALA A 186 11.29 11.55 -7.52
N ALA A 187 12.32 11.64 -6.67
CA ALA A 187 13.02 12.87 -6.34
C ALA A 187 13.78 13.47 -7.53
N THR A 188 14.28 12.61 -8.44
CA THR A 188 14.93 13.03 -9.69
C THR A 188 13.92 13.34 -10.81
N GLY A 189 12.61 13.13 -10.58
CA GLY A 189 11.57 13.33 -11.59
C GLY A 189 11.65 12.37 -12.78
N SER A 190 12.38 11.26 -12.65
CA SER A 190 12.69 10.37 -13.76
C SER A 190 11.56 9.36 -14.04
N ALA A 191 11.13 8.60 -13.03
CA ALA A 191 10.07 7.60 -13.20
C ALA A 191 9.36 7.20 -11.90
N PHE A 192 8.08 6.87 -12.02
CA PHE A 192 7.27 6.27 -10.95
C PHE A 192 7.40 4.73 -10.97
N LEU A 193 8.54 4.23 -10.49
CA LEU A 193 8.86 2.80 -10.46
C LEU A 193 7.77 1.90 -9.84
N ILE A 194 7.11 2.34 -8.76
CA ILE A 194 6.05 1.57 -8.08
C ILE A 194 4.86 1.39 -9.02
N CYS A 195 4.36 2.48 -9.60
CA CYS A 195 3.19 2.44 -10.47
C CYS A 195 3.47 1.66 -11.77
N ARG A 196 4.72 1.66 -12.25
CA ARG A 196 5.13 0.96 -13.47
C ARG A 196 5.26 -0.55 -13.29
N TYR A 197 5.73 -1.01 -12.13
CA TYR A 197 5.99 -2.42 -11.84
C TYR A 197 5.04 -3.00 -10.79
N ASP A 198 3.87 -2.40 -10.58
CA ASP A 198 2.87 -2.95 -9.67
C ASP A 198 2.25 -4.24 -10.27
N PRO A 199 2.51 -5.43 -9.68
CA PRO A 199 1.99 -6.69 -10.23
C PRO A 199 0.48 -6.81 -10.15
N PHE A 200 -0.25 -5.95 -9.43
CA PHE A 200 -1.70 -6.11 -9.28
C PHE A 200 -2.51 -5.14 -10.16
N VAL A 201 -1.89 -4.06 -10.65
CA VAL A 201 -2.57 -3.08 -11.52
C VAL A 201 -3.03 -3.72 -12.84
N SER A 202 -2.22 -4.60 -13.43
CA SER A 202 -2.60 -5.30 -14.67
C SER A 202 -3.86 -6.17 -14.49
N ILE A 203 -4.01 -6.82 -13.33
CA ILE A 203 -5.21 -7.62 -13.00
C ILE A 203 -6.45 -6.72 -12.85
N PHE A 204 -6.31 -5.60 -12.14
CA PHE A 204 -7.45 -4.71 -11.89
C PHE A 204 -7.90 -3.93 -13.11
N ARG A 205 -6.98 -3.62 -14.02
CA ARG A 205 -7.26 -2.86 -15.25
C ARG A 205 -7.54 -3.73 -16.47
N MET A 206 -7.37 -5.05 -16.35
CA MET A 206 -7.47 -6.02 -17.46
C MET A 206 -6.79 -5.50 -18.73
N GLY A 207 -5.54 -5.03 -18.58
CA GLY A 207 -4.78 -4.44 -19.68
C GLY A 207 -4.21 -5.50 -20.62
N ASN A 208 -3.97 -5.12 -21.88
CA ASN A 208 -3.51 -6.03 -22.94
C ASN A 208 -1.99 -6.28 -22.97
N ASP A 209 -1.23 -5.83 -21.96
CA ASP A 209 0.21 -6.10 -21.87
C ASP A 209 0.44 -7.51 -21.32
N PHE A 210 0.77 -8.44 -22.22
CA PHE A 210 0.99 -9.84 -21.89
C PHE A 210 2.14 -10.05 -20.88
N GLY A 211 3.20 -9.24 -20.95
CA GLY A 211 4.35 -9.37 -20.07
C GLY A 211 4.02 -9.01 -18.63
N MET A 212 3.33 -7.88 -18.44
CA MET A 212 2.84 -7.48 -17.11
C MET A 212 1.78 -8.44 -16.59
N MET A 213 0.88 -8.95 -17.43
CA MET A 213 -0.12 -9.93 -17.04
C MET A 213 0.51 -11.25 -16.56
N LEU A 214 1.55 -11.74 -17.25
CA LEU A 214 2.27 -12.94 -16.83
C LEU A 214 2.99 -12.73 -15.49
N TYR A 215 3.61 -11.56 -15.30
CA TYR A 215 4.23 -11.17 -14.03
C TYR A 215 3.20 -11.14 -12.88
N SER A 216 2.02 -10.56 -13.14
CA SER A 216 0.90 -10.53 -12.21
C SER A 216 0.42 -11.92 -11.80
N ILE A 217 0.19 -12.80 -12.77
CA ILE A 217 -0.25 -14.18 -12.54
C ILE A 217 0.81 -14.94 -11.75
N GLY A 218 2.09 -14.77 -12.08
CA GLY A 218 3.20 -15.36 -11.34
C GLY A 218 3.21 -14.93 -9.86
N PHE A 219 2.98 -13.65 -9.58
CA PHE A 219 2.90 -13.13 -8.21
C PHE A 219 1.69 -13.66 -7.43
N VAL A 220 0.53 -13.77 -8.09
CA VAL A 220 -0.68 -14.36 -7.49
C VAL A 220 -0.47 -15.85 -7.21
N ALA A 221 0.10 -16.59 -8.16
CA ALA A 221 0.43 -18.00 -8.00
C ALA A 221 1.41 -18.22 -6.84
N LEU A 222 2.44 -17.37 -6.72
CA LEU A 222 3.36 -17.39 -5.58
C LEU A 222 2.63 -17.17 -4.25
N SER A 223 1.59 -16.32 -4.25
CA SER A 223 0.81 -16.00 -3.04
C SER A 223 -0.09 -17.15 -2.55
N ILE A 224 -0.30 -18.19 -3.37
CA ILE A 224 -0.99 -19.42 -2.96
C ILE A 224 -0.16 -20.20 -1.93
N PHE A 225 1.16 -20.23 -2.14
CA PHE A 225 2.12 -21.01 -1.35
C PHE A 225 2.90 -20.17 -0.34
N VAL A 226 3.17 -18.90 -0.63
CA VAL A 226 3.87 -18.00 0.29
C VAL A 226 2.86 -17.01 0.83
N ALA A 227 2.80 -16.85 2.15
CA ALA A 227 1.91 -15.86 2.72
C ALA A 227 2.42 -14.43 2.45
N ARG A 228 1.59 -13.66 1.74
CA ARG A 228 1.79 -12.23 1.45
C ARG A 228 3.18 -11.86 0.87
N PRO A 229 3.66 -12.50 -0.21
CA PRO A 229 5.01 -12.28 -0.74
C PRO A 229 5.28 -10.82 -1.11
N TYR A 230 4.30 -10.12 -1.70
CA TYR A 230 4.46 -8.71 -2.08
C TYR A 230 4.56 -7.82 -0.86
N CYS A 231 3.64 -7.94 0.10
CA CYS A 231 3.66 -7.10 1.31
C CYS A 231 4.88 -7.40 2.20
N ARG A 232 5.40 -8.62 2.14
CA ARG A 232 6.54 -9.07 2.93
C ARG A 232 7.88 -8.61 2.37
N PHE A 233 8.08 -8.74 1.05
CA PHE A 233 9.39 -8.61 0.42
C PHE A 233 9.54 -7.40 -0.52
N LEU A 234 8.45 -6.90 -1.11
CA LEU A 234 8.54 -5.88 -2.16
C LEU A 234 7.89 -4.54 -1.77
N CYS A 235 6.81 -4.56 -0.98
CA CYS A 235 5.99 -3.37 -0.72
C CYS A 235 6.76 -2.29 0.08
N PRO A 236 7.06 -1.12 -0.52
CA PRO A 236 7.81 -0.05 0.15
C PRO A 236 6.93 0.67 1.19
N TYR A 237 5.61 0.74 0.95
CA TYR A 237 4.66 1.28 1.93
C TYR A 237 4.58 0.40 3.19
N GLY A 238 4.84 -0.91 3.07
CA GLY A 238 4.93 -1.82 4.20
C GLY A 238 6.07 -1.49 5.17
N VAL A 239 7.16 -0.87 4.68
CA VAL A 239 8.25 -0.36 5.52
C VAL A 239 7.76 0.80 6.39
N LEU A 240 7.11 1.79 5.77
CA LEU A 240 6.58 2.95 6.49
C LEU A 240 5.53 2.54 7.53
N LEU A 241 4.60 1.67 7.16
CA LEU A 241 3.61 1.12 8.09
C LEU A 241 4.25 0.30 9.20
N GLY A 242 5.36 -0.39 8.91
CA GLY A 242 6.15 -1.10 9.91
C GLY A 242 6.71 -0.15 10.97
N TRP A 243 7.35 0.95 10.55
CA TRP A 243 7.85 1.98 11.46
C TRP A 243 6.74 2.64 12.28
N MET A 244 5.61 2.97 11.65
CA MET A 244 4.46 3.54 12.37
C MET A 244 3.87 2.55 13.37
N SER A 245 3.79 1.27 12.99
CA SER A 245 3.22 0.24 13.85
C SER A 245 4.06 -0.03 15.09
N GLN A 246 5.38 0.18 15.08
CA GLN A 246 6.23 0.02 16.27
C GLN A 246 5.86 1.02 17.39
N LEU A 247 5.30 2.17 17.01
CA LEU A 247 4.85 3.21 17.93
C LEU A 247 3.38 3.02 18.36
N SER A 248 2.69 2.00 17.81
CA SER A 248 1.28 1.77 18.10
C SER A 248 1.08 1.21 19.50
N LYS A 249 0.07 1.74 20.19
CA LYS A 249 -0.34 1.25 21.51
C LYS A 249 -1.25 0.02 21.43
N LYS A 250 -1.91 -0.21 20.30
CA LYS A 250 -2.88 -1.30 20.14
C LYS A 250 -2.41 -2.22 19.03
N HIS A 251 -1.91 -3.38 19.43
CA HIS A 251 -1.58 -4.49 18.54
C HIS A 251 -2.64 -5.58 18.67
N LEU A 252 -2.79 -6.38 17.61
CA LEU A 252 -3.57 -7.60 17.68
C LEU A 252 -2.86 -8.58 18.63
N THR A 253 -3.51 -8.92 19.73
CA THR A 253 -3.04 -9.91 20.70
C THR A 253 -3.92 -11.16 20.67
N ILE A 254 -3.33 -12.31 20.97
CA ILE A 254 -4.09 -13.53 21.26
C ILE A 254 -4.92 -13.25 22.51
N THR A 255 -6.20 -13.63 22.51
CA THR A 255 -7.11 -13.40 23.65
C THR A 255 -6.52 -14.04 24.92
N PRO A 256 -6.13 -13.24 25.94
CA PRO A 256 -5.49 -13.78 27.13
C PRO A 256 -6.48 -14.57 28.00
N ASP A 257 -7.74 -14.13 28.08
CA ASP A 257 -8.76 -14.74 28.95
C ASP A 257 -9.15 -16.18 28.53
N SER A 258 -8.81 -16.59 27.31
CA SER A 258 -9.14 -17.90 26.74
C SER A 258 -7.91 -18.67 26.24
N CYS A 259 -6.70 -18.24 26.59
CA CYS A 259 -5.47 -18.90 26.13
C CYS A 259 -5.08 -20.04 27.07
N HIS A 260 -5.09 -21.28 26.57
CA HIS A 260 -4.66 -22.47 27.31
C HIS A 260 -3.22 -22.92 26.98
N VAL A 261 -2.39 -22.04 26.42
CA VAL A 261 -0.97 -22.31 26.08
C VAL A 261 -0.77 -23.54 25.18
N CYS A 262 -1.71 -23.82 24.27
CA CYS A 262 -1.67 -25.02 23.42
C CYS A 262 -0.70 -24.94 22.23
N ARG A 263 -0.06 -23.79 22.00
CA ARG A 263 0.86 -23.49 20.86
C ARG A 263 0.28 -23.68 19.45
N LEU A 264 -1.02 -23.94 19.30
CA LEU A 264 -1.67 -24.09 17.98
C LEU A 264 -1.55 -22.81 17.13
N CYS A 265 -1.53 -21.64 17.76
CA CYS A 265 -1.34 -20.36 17.06
C CYS A 265 0.04 -20.24 16.40
N GLU A 266 1.07 -20.86 16.95
CA GLU A 266 2.44 -20.86 16.39
C GLU A 266 2.46 -21.59 15.05
N THR A 267 1.95 -22.83 15.03
CA THR A 267 1.91 -23.67 13.83
C THR A 267 0.91 -23.17 12.79
N SER A 268 -0.16 -22.51 13.24
CA SER A 268 -1.18 -21.95 12.35
C SER A 268 -0.80 -20.60 11.75
N CYS A 269 0.18 -19.88 12.31
CA CYS A 269 0.55 -18.55 11.83
C CYS A 269 1.47 -18.67 10.60
N PRO A 270 0.98 -18.33 9.40
CA PRO A 270 1.76 -18.49 8.18
C PRO A 270 2.89 -17.46 8.05
N MET A 271 2.80 -16.39 8.83
CA MET A 271 3.79 -15.31 8.86
C MET A 271 4.87 -15.54 9.93
N GLY A 272 4.71 -16.52 10.81
CA GLY A 272 5.63 -16.75 11.93
C GLY A 272 5.74 -15.56 12.88
N ALA A 273 4.63 -14.84 13.09
CA ALA A 273 4.60 -13.57 13.83
C ALA A 273 4.16 -13.72 15.30
N ILE A 274 4.02 -14.95 15.81
CA ILE A 274 3.59 -15.21 17.19
C ILE A 274 4.81 -15.30 18.09
N ASP A 275 4.87 -14.44 19.11
CA ASP A 275 5.88 -14.52 20.15
C ASP A 275 5.59 -15.72 21.06
N LYS A 276 6.65 -16.50 21.36
CA LYS A 276 6.53 -17.71 22.19
C LYS A 276 6.28 -17.29 23.65
N PRO A 277 5.35 -17.95 24.36
CA PRO A 277 5.20 -17.73 25.79
C PRO A 277 6.52 -18.13 26.48
N THR A 278 7.15 -17.17 27.14
CA THR A 278 8.29 -17.37 28.05
C THR A 278 7.84 -18.06 29.32
#